data_AF-A0A699V4V3-F1
#
_entry.id   AF-A0A699V4V3-F1
#
_cell.length_a   1.000
_cell.length_b   1.000
_cell.length_c   1.000
_cell.angle_alpha   90.00
_cell.angle_beta   90.00
_cell.angle_gamma   90.00
#
_symmetry.space_group_name_H-M   'P 1'
#
loop_
_entity.id
_entity.type
_entity.pdbx_description
1 polymer ?
#
loop_
_entity_poly.entity_id
_entity_poly.type
_entity_poly.pdbx_seq_one_letter_code
_entity_poly.pdbx_strand_id
1 'polypeptide(L)'
;HVKDQLDETLESWGYHLIDLQLNDIAFDEEIMRSMAKVVASNNLKAAAENEGQALLITKTKAAEAEGNAIKISAEAEKIAAQLRGQGVALFREEVTKGMAHAVQELAENNLDPSLVYFSMWTEAIKHFAEQGKGNVIFLDGSNEGLEKNMQQMLAMQHLDRPGGPR
;
A
#
# COMPACT_ATOMS: atom_id res chain seq x y z
N HIS A 1 55.33 -8.28 42.45
CA HIS A 1 56.78 -8.46 42.19
C HIS A 1 57.62 -7.33 42.75
N VAL A 2 57.41 -6.06 42.37
CA VAL A 2 58.20 -4.93 42.93
C VAL A 2 57.88 -4.68 44.42
N LYS A 3 56.61 -4.76 44.82
CA LYS A 3 56.20 -4.64 46.24
C LYS A 3 56.83 -5.72 47.11
N ASP A 4 56.72 -6.98 46.68
CA ASP A 4 57.18 -8.15 47.43
C ASP A 4 58.71 -8.12 47.67
N GLN A 5 59.48 -7.68 46.66
CA GLN A 5 60.94 -7.52 46.79
C GLN A 5 61.34 -6.39 47.74
N LEU A 6 60.57 -5.30 47.78
CA LEU A 6 60.86 -4.16 48.65
C LEU A 6 60.45 -4.44 50.11
N ASP A 7 59.35 -5.17 50.30
CA ASP A 7 58.81 -5.51 51.64
C ASP A 7 59.78 -6.40 52.42
N GLU A 8 60.37 -7.44 51.80
CA GLU A 8 61.39 -8.29 52.45
C GLU A 8 62.62 -7.51 52.94
N THR A 9 63.02 -6.48 52.19
CA THR A 9 64.16 -5.63 52.58
C THR A 9 63.79 -4.72 53.75
N LEU A 10 62.60 -4.14 53.73
CA LEU A 10 62.10 -3.23 54.77
C LEU A 10 61.78 -3.97 56.08
N GLU A 11 61.34 -5.22 55.99
CA GLU A 11 61.06 -6.09 57.15
C GLU A 11 62.33 -6.36 57.96
N SER A 12 63.49 -6.50 57.29
CA SER A 12 64.79 -6.63 57.95
C SER A 12 65.19 -5.39 58.79
N TRP A 13 64.59 -4.24 58.50
CA TRP A 13 64.78 -2.98 59.24
C TRP A 13 63.64 -2.70 60.24
N GLY A 14 62.69 -3.64 60.38
CA GLY A 14 61.56 -3.54 61.32
C GLY A 14 60.36 -2.74 60.80
N TYR A 15 60.25 -2.51 59.50
CA TYR A 15 59.12 -1.82 58.86
C TYR A 15 58.31 -2.78 57.97
N HIS A 16 57.00 -2.58 57.86
CA HIS A 16 56.14 -3.38 56.96
C HIS A 16 55.47 -2.48 55.92
N LEU A 17 55.55 -2.85 54.63
CA LEU A 17 55.03 -2.08 53.51
C LEU A 17 53.53 -2.33 53.29
N ILE A 18 52.71 -1.39 53.75
CA ILE A 18 51.23 -1.50 53.65
C ILE A 18 50.76 -1.44 52.19
N ASP A 19 51.15 -0.41 51.44
CA ASP A 19 50.79 -0.24 50.04
C ASP A 19 51.91 0.46 49.24
N LEU A 20 52.00 0.14 47.96
CA LEU A 20 52.94 0.76 47.02
C LEU A 20 52.14 1.31 45.85
N GLN A 21 52.10 2.63 45.74
CA GLN A 21 51.41 3.33 44.65
C GLN A 21 52.44 3.94 43.70
N LEU A 22 52.27 3.68 42.41
CA LEU A 22 53.02 4.35 41.36
C LEU A 22 52.32 5.68 41.08
N ASN A 23 52.96 6.79 41.45
CA ASN A 23 52.34 8.11 41.35
C ASN A 23 52.53 8.74 39.96
N ASP A 24 53.71 8.62 39.36
CA ASP A 24 53.99 9.19 38.04
C ASP A 24 54.81 8.22 37.19
N ILE A 25 54.25 7.81 36.05
CA ILE A 25 54.94 7.03 35.03
C ILE A 25 55.16 7.96 33.85
N ALA A 26 56.40 8.41 33.66
CA ALA A 26 56.78 9.23 32.53
C ALA A 26 57.36 8.35 31.41
N PHE A 27 56.83 8.50 30.21
CA PHE A 27 57.38 7.92 28.98
C PHE A 27 57.93 9.04 28.10
N ASP A 28 58.84 8.71 27.19
CA ASP A 28 59.31 9.65 26.18
C ASP A 28 58.14 10.14 25.31
N GLU A 29 58.22 11.38 24.84
CA GLU A 29 57.17 12.06 24.07
C GLU A 29 56.82 11.28 22.79
N GLU A 30 57.82 10.64 22.17
CA GLU A 30 57.65 9.83 20.97
C GLU A 30 56.77 8.59 21.22
N ILE A 31 56.91 7.96 22.40
CA ILE A 31 56.12 6.78 22.80
C ILE A 31 54.68 7.20 23.08
N MET A 32 54.49 8.29 23.84
CA MET A 32 53.16 8.84 24.14
C MET A 32 52.39 9.20 22.87
N ARG A 33 53.07 9.85 21.91
CA ARG A 33 52.50 10.20 20.60
C ARG A 33 52.09 8.96 19.81
N SER A 34 52.89 7.91 19.84
CA SER A 34 52.61 6.65 19.16
C SER A 34 51.41 5.93 19.77
N MET A 35 51.33 5.83 21.11
CA MET A 35 50.19 5.26 21.82
C MET A 35 48.91 6.04 21.55
N ALA A 36 48.96 7.38 21.62
CA ALA A 36 47.82 8.24 21.33
C ALA A 36 47.30 8.03 19.90
N LYS A 37 48.19 7.87 18.92
CA LYS A 37 47.83 7.59 17.52
C LYS A 37 47.13 6.24 17.35
N VAL A 38 47.59 5.20 18.06
CA VAL A 38 46.96 3.87 18.03
C VAL A 38 45.55 3.91 18.64
N VAL A 39 45.39 4.57 19.79
CA VAL A 39 44.08 4.72 20.45
C VAL A 39 43.12 5.53 19.58
N ALA A 40 43.59 6.65 19.01
CA ALA A 40 42.79 7.45 18.09
C ALA A 40 42.35 6.64 16.86
N SER A 41 43.26 5.88 16.25
CA SER A 41 42.94 5.03 15.10
C SER A 41 41.96 3.90 15.44
N ASN A 42 42.06 3.31 16.63
CA ASN A 42 41.13 2.28 17.10
C ASN A 42 39.73 2.86 17.31
N ASN A 43 39.65 4.02 17.98
CA ASN A 43 38.38 4.71 18.21
C ASN A 43 37.71 5.14 16.90
N LEU A 44 38.48 5.66 15.93
CA LEU A 44 37.97 6.01 14.61
C LEU A 44 37.44 4.79 13.85
N LYS A 45 38.15 3.66 13.92
CA LYS A 45 37.69 2.41 13.31
C LYS A 45 36.37 1.94 13.95
N ALA A 46 36.30 1.93 15.28
CA ALA A 46 35.10 1.54 16.00
C ALA A 46 33.91 2.47 15.68
N ALA A 47 34.16 3.79 15.57
CA ALA A 47 33.14 4.76 15.18
C ALA A 47 32.63 4.49 13.75
N ALA A 48 33.52 4.29 12.78
CA ALA A 48 33.15 4.01 11.39
C ALA A 48 32.35 2.69 11.25
N GLU A 49 32.72 1.65 12.01
CA GLU A 49 31.97 0.38 12.04
C GLU A 49 30.56 0.58 12.62
N ASN A 50 30.44 1.32 13.71
CA ASN A 50 29.14 1.64 14.32
C ASN A 50 28.25 2.48 13.40
N GLU A 51 28.80 3.50 12.76
CA GLU A 51 28.08 4.33 11.77
C GLU A 51 27.64 3.50 10.56
N GLY A 52 28.51 2.62 10.05
CA GLY A 52 28.19 1.72 8.95
C GLY A 52 27.07 0.75 9.29
N GLN A 53 27.10 0.16 10.49
CA GLN A 53 26.01 -0.70 10.97
C GLN A 53 24.71 0.07 11.18
N ALA A 54 24.76 1.27 11.76
CA ALA A 54 23.59 2.12 11.91
C ALA A 54 22.96 2.45 10.54
N LEU A 55 23.78 2.83 9.56
CA LEU A 55 23.31 3.12 8.20
C LEU A 55 22.70 1.88 7.53
N LEU A 56 23.32 0.71 7.70
CA LEU A 56 22.79 -0.55 7.17
C LEU A 56 21.40 -0.84 7.77
N ILE A 57 21.26 -0.75 9.10
CA ILE A 57 20.01 -0.97 9.81
C ILE A 57 18.93 0.02 9.34
N THR A 58 19.28 1.31 9.21
CA THR A 58 18.33 2.32 8.73
C THR A 58 17.89 2.01 7.30
N LYS A 59 18.80 1.67 6.40
CA LYS A 59 18.46 1.36 5.00
C LYS A 59 17.63 0.08 4.87
N THR A 60 17.97 -0.98 5.61
CA THR A 60 17.19 -2.23 5.57
C THR A 60 15.79 -2.02 6.13
N LYS A 61 15.66 -1.36 7.29
CA LYS A 61 14.34 -1.05 7.85
C LYS A 61 13.51 -0.13 6.96
N ALA A 62 14.13 0.84 6.31
CA ALA A 62 13.44 1.70 5.35
C ALA A 62 12.91 0.89 4.16
N ALA A 63 13.74 0.01 3.58
CA ALA A 63 13.32 -0.86 2.47
C ALA A 63 12.22 -1.86 2.89
N GLU A 64 12.31 -2.43 4.10
CA GLU A 64 11.28 -3.30 4.66
C GLU A 64 9.95 -2.55 4.86
N ALA A 65 10.01 -1.33 5.41
CA ALA A 65 8.83 -0.50 5.62
C ALA A 65 8.17 -0.11 4.29
N GLU A 66 8.95 0.28 3.28
CA GLU A 66 8.47 0.58 1.93
C GLU A 66 7.81 -0.65 1.29
N GLY A 67 8.47 -1.80 1.35
CA GLY A 67 7.91 -3.06 0.85
C GLY A 67 6.60 -3.45 1.53
N ASN A 68 6.50 -3.21 2.84
CA ASN A 68 5.25 -3.46 3.58
C ASN A 68 4.14 -2.46 3.19
N ALA A 69 4.48 -1.18 3.02
CA ALA A 69 3.52 -0.16 2.59
C ALA A 69 2.92 -0.49 1.21
N ILE A 70 3.76 -0.93 0.27
CA ILE A 70 3.31 -1.35 -1.07
C ILE A 70 2.37 -2.55 -0.98
N LYS A 71 2.71 -3.57 -0.15
CA LYS A 71 1.84 -4.74 0.04
C LYS A 71 0.48 -4.36 0.61
N ILE A 72 0.45 -3.53 1.65
CA ILE A 72 -0.80 -3.05 2.26
C ILE A 72 -1.63 -2.27 1.25
N SER A 73 -1.01 -1.39 0.47
CA SER A 73 -1.71 -0.61 -0.56
C SER A 73 -2.30 -1.52 -1.65
N ALA A 74 -1.53 -2.48 -2.15
CA ALA A 74 -1.99 -3.41 -3.18
C ALA A 74 -3.13 -4.30 -2.69
N GLU A 75 -3.07 -4.75 -1.43
CA GLU A 75 -4.13 -5.54 -0.81
C GLU A 75 -5.41 -4.71 -0.60
N ALA A 76 -5.27 -3.46 -0.15
CA ALA A 76 -6.40 -2.54 -0.02
C ALA A 76 -7.06 -2.27 -1.38
N GLU A 77 -6.28 -2.05 -2.44
CA GLU A 77 -6.80 -1.84 -3.79
C GLU A 77 -7.52 -3.07 -4.33
N LYS A 78 -6.95 -4.26 -4.12
CA LYS A 78 -7.59 -5.54 -4.48
C LYS A 78 -8.93 -5.71 -3.79
N ILE A 79 -9.01 -5.47 -2.48
CA ILE A 79 -10.26 -5.57 -1.71
C ILE A 79 -11.27 -4.55 -2.22
N ALA A 80 -10.85 -3.30 -2.46
CA ALA A 80 -11.73 -2.26 -3.00
C ALA A 80 -12.25 -2.61 -4.40
N ALA A 81 -11.42 -3.21 -5.26
CA ALA A 81 -11.84 -3.69 -6.58
C ALA A 81 -12.82 -4.86 -6.48
N GLN A 82 -12.58 -5.81 -5.58
CA GLN A 82 -13.50 -6.94 -5.33
C GLN A 82 -14.86 -6.46 -4.81
N LEU A 83 -14.89 -5.57 -3.82
CA LEU A 83 -16.13 -4.99 -3.30
C LEU A 83 -16.89 -4.21 -4.37
N ARG A 84 -16.20 -3.42 -5.20
CA ARG A 84 -16.82 -2.76 -6.35
C ARG A 84 -17.42 -3.77 -7.34
N GLY A 85 -16.69 -4.83 -7.68
CA GLY A 85 -17.17 -5.88 -8.58
C GLY A 85 -18.41 -6.60 -8.03
N GLN A 86 -18.39 -6.97 -6.75
CA GLN A 86 -19.54 -7.56 -6.06
C GLN A 86 -20.73 -6.59 -6.03
N GLY A 87 -20.50 -5.31 -5.74
CA GLY A 87 -21.54 -4.28 -5.76
C GLY A 87 -22.19 -4.12 -7.13
N VAL A 88 -21.40 -4.13 -8.21
CA VAL A 88 -21.93 -4.07 -9.59
C VAL A 88 -22.73 -5.33 -9.93
N ALA A 89 -22.28 -6.51 -9.51
CA ALA A 89 -23.00 -7.76 -9.76
C ALA A 89 -24.35 -7.79 -9.01
N LEU A 90 -24.35 -7.47 -7.72
CA LEU A 90 -25.55 -7.35 -6.90
C LEU A 90 -26.50 -6.29 -7.45
N PHE A 91 -25.98 -5.13 -7.84
CA PHE A 91 -26.78 -4.09 -8.47
C PHE A 91 -27.46 -4.59 -9.75
N ARG A 92 -26.73 -5.29 -10.64
CA ARG A 92 -27.31 -5.88 -11.86
C ARG A 92 -28.41 -6.88 -11.56
N GLU A 93 -28.25 -7.70 -10.52
CA GLU A 93 -29.27 -8.66 -10.10
C GLU A 93 -30.55 -7.95 -9.64
N GLU A 94 -30.43 -6.97 -8.75
CA GLU A 94 -31.59 -6.22 -8.23
C GLU A 94 -32.27 -5.39 -9.33
N VAL A 95 -31.50 -4.81 -10.24
CA VAL A 95 -32.03 -4.10 -11.41
C VAL A 95 -32.82 -5.05 -12.31
N THR A 96 -32.29 -6.26 -12.57
CA THR A 96 -32.99 -7.25 -13.40
C THR A 96 -34.31 -7.70 -12.75
N LYS A 97 -34.31 -7.93 -11.43
CA LYS A 97 -35.53 -8.26 -10.68
C LYS A 97 -36.56 -7.14 -10.76
N GLY A 98 -36.14 -5.89 -10.53
CA GLY A 98 -37.02 -4.72 -10.63
C GLY A 98 -37.60 -4.53 -12.03
N MET A 99 -36.80 -4.75 -13.07
CA MET A 99 -37.26 -4.70 -14.46
C MET A 99 -38.25 -5.79 -14.79
N ALA A 100 -38.00 -7.03 -14.36
CA ALA A 100 -38.92 -8.14 -14.56
C ALA A 100 -40.29 -7.84 -13.93
N HIS A 101 -40.29 -7.28 -12.71
CA HIS A 101 -41.51 -6.85 -12.04
C HIS A 101 -42.23 -5.74 -12.80
N ALA A 102 -41.51 -4.70 -13.24
CA ALA A 102 -42.09 -3.58 -13.98
C ALA A 102 -42.71 -4.01 -15.32
N VAL A 103 -42.04 -4.90 -16.06
CA VAL A 103 -42.57 -5.46 -17.31
C VAL A 103 -43.83 -6.29 -17.06
N GLN A 104 -43.84 -7.10 -15.99
CA GLN A 104 -45.01 -7.89 -15.62
C GLN A 104 -46.21 -6.99 -15.27
N GLU A 105 -46.00 -5.95 -14.46
CA GLU A 105 -47.05 -5.02 -14.04
C GLU A 105 -47.64 -4.22 -15.21
N LEU A 106 -46.81 -3.83 -16.19
CA LEU A 106 -47.29 -3.17 -17.40
C LEU A 106 -48.08 -4.10 -18.31
N ALA A 107 -47.63 -5.35 -18.46
CA ALA A 107 -48.36 -6.37 -19.20
C ALA A 107 -49.73 -6.66 -18.56
N GLU A 108 -49.81 -6.72 -17.23
CA GLU A 108 -51.07 -6.90 -16.49
C GLU A 108 -52.03 -5.70 -16.65
N ASN A 109 -51.48 -4.49 -16.80
CA ASN A 109 -52.25 -3.26 -17.05
C ASN A 109 -52.46 -2.94 -18.53
N ASN A 110 -52.11 -3.85 -19.44
CA ASN A 110 -52.28 -3.70 -20.89
C ASN A 110 -51.52 -2.50 -21.50
N LEU A 111 -50.44 -2.08 -20.85
CA LEU A 111 -49.50 -1.04 -21.29
C LEU A 111 -48.32 -1.66 -22.02
N ASP A 112 -47.78 -0.95 -23.02
CA ASP A 112 -46.69 -1.47 -23.86
C ASP A 112 -45.36 -1.54 -23.07
N PRO A 113 -44.71 -2.72 -22.98
CA PRO A 113 -43.38 -2.88 -22.38
C PRO A 113 -42.30 -1.98 -23.02
N SER A 114 -42.50 -1.46 -24.23
CA SER A 114 -41.61 -0.48 -24.88
C SER A 114 -41.32 0.75 -24.01
N LEU A 115 -42.27 1.13 -23.16
CA LEU A 115 -42.15 2.25 -22.22
C LEU A 115 -41.05 2.02 -21.16
N VAL A 116 -40.86 0.77 -20.70
CA VAL A 116 -39.78 0.42 -19.75
C VAL A 116 -38.42 0.63 -20.40
N TYR A 117 -38.25 0.15 -21.64
CA TYR A 117 -36.98 0.26 -22.35
C TYR A 117 -36.62 1.71 -22.66
N PHE A 118 -37.61 2.55 -22.99
CA PHE A 118 -37.41 3.98 -23.17
C PHE A 118 -36.97 4.67 -21.86
N SER A 119 -37.60 4.32 -20.73
CA SER A 119 -37.19 4.80 -19.41
C SER A 119 -35.74 4.40 -19.09
N MET A 120 -35.38 3.13 -19.30
CA MET A 120 -34.03 2.61 -19.09
C MET A 120 -32.97 3.33 -19.95
N TRP A 121 -33.27 3.54 -21.23
CA TRP A 121 -32.38 4.25 -22.14
C TRP A 121 -32.15 5.69 -21.69
N THR A 122 -33.21 6.37 -21.25
CA THR A 122 -33.14 7.74 -20.75
C THR A 122 -32.35 7.83 -19.44
N GLU A 123 -32.55 6.89 -18.51
CA GLU A 123 -31.76 6.78 -17.27
C GLU A 123 -30.28 6.49 -17.56
N ALA A 124 -29.98 5.62 -18.52
CA ALA A 124 -28.60 5.35 -18.92
C ALA A 124 -27.91 6.61 -19.46
N ILE A 125 -28.59 7.38 -20.31
CA ILE A 125 -28.08 8.67 -20.81
C ILE A 125 -27.84 9.64 -19.66
N LYS A 126 -28.80 9.78 -18.74
CA LYS A 126 -28.65 10.63 -17.55
C LYS A 126 -27.44 10.21 -16.71
N HIS A 127 -27.28 8.92 -16.44
CA HIS A 127 -26.13 8.39 -15.69
C HIS A 127 -24.80 8.68 -16.39
N PHE A 128 -24.73 8.55 -17.72
CA PHE A 128 -23.54 8.91 -18.49
C PHE A 128 -23.25 10.42 -18.44
N ALA A 129 -24.27 11.27 -18.45
CA ALA A 129 -24.11 12.71 -18.33
C ALA A 129 -23.60 13.13 -16.94
N GLU A 130 -24.05 12.47 -15.86
CA GLU A 130 -23.65 12.78 -14.49
C GLU A 130 -22.24 12.23 -14.13
N GLN A 131 -21.90 11.03 -14.60
CA GLN A 131 -20.64 10.35 -14.27
C GLN A 131 -19.53 10.61 -15.31
N GLY A 132 -19.88 11.08 -16.50
CA GLY A 132 -18.97 11.26 -17.62
C GLY A 132 -18.03 12.46 -17.44
N LYS A 133 -16.85 12.22 -16.86
CA LYS A 133 -15.76 13.22 -16.89
C LYS A 133 -15.08 13.21 -18.27
N GLY A 134 -15.61 14.01 -19.21
CA GLY A 134 -14.90 14.37 -20.44
C GLY A 134 -15.19 13.53 -21.70
N ASN A 135 -16.30 12.80 -21.76
CA ASN A 135 -16.72 12.08 -22.96
C ASN A 135 -17.71 12.91 -23.80
N VAL A 136 -17.49 13.03 -25.11
CA VAL A 136 -18.48 13.60 -26.06
C VAL A 136 -19.38 12.48 -26.55
N ILE A 137 -20.67 12.54 -26.24
CA ILE A 137 -21.68 11.57 -26.71
C ILE A 137 -22.56 12.28 -27.75
N PHE A 138 -22.62 11.73 -28.96
CA PHE A 138 -23.56 12.19 -29.99
C PHE A 138 -24.89 11.46 -29.81
N LEU A 139 -25.93 12.21 -29.46
CA LEU A 139 -27.29 11.72 -29.36
C LEU A 139 -28.10 12.32 -30.51
N ASP A 140 -28.66 11.46 -31.37
CA ASP A 140 -29.63 11.86 -32.37
C ASP A 140 -31.02 11.92 -31.72
N GLY A 141 -31.43 13.13 -31.33
CA GLY A 141 -32.73 13.40 -30.72
C GLY A 141 -33.83 13.74 -31.74
N SER A 142 -33.59 13.55 -33.03
CA SER A 142 -34.63 13.74 -34.06
C SER A 142 -35.74 12.70 -33.90
N ASN A 143 -36.97 13.05 -34.30
CA ASN A 143 -38.10 12.11 -34.26
C ASN A 143 -37.81 10.82 -35.06
N GLU A 144 -37.11 10.93 -36.19
CA GLU A 144 -36.69 9.76 -37.00
C GLU A 144 -35.65 8.90 -36.27
N GLY A 145 -34.67 9.51 -35.59
CA GLY A 145 -33.69 8.78 -34.78
C GLY A 145 -34.33 8.03 -33.62
N LEU A 146 -35.31 8.66 -32.95
CA LEU A 146 -36.07 8.05 -31.86
C LEU A 146 -36.95 6.89 -32.34
N GLU A 147 -37.69 7.08 -33.44
CA GLU A 147 -38.54 6.04 -34.03
C GLU A 147 -37.70 4.84 -34.48
N LYS A 148 -36.56 5.09 -35.12
CA LYS A 148 -35.62 4.05 -35.54
C LYS A 148 -35.05 3.27 -34.37
N ASN A 149 -34.68 3.94 -33.27
CA ASN A 149 -34.19 3.29 -32.05
C ASN A 149 -35.28 2.42 -31.39
N MET A 150 -36.52 2.91 -31.33
CA MET A 150 -37.68 2.15 -30.84
C MET A 150 -37.94 0.89 -31.69
N GLN A 151 -37.97 1.04 -33.02
CA GLN A 151 -38.15 -0.09 -33.94
C GLN A 151 -37.03 -1.12 -33.81
N GLN A 152 -35.78 -0.68 -33.65
CA GLN A 152 -34.64 -1.59 -33.45
C GLN A 152 -34.74 -2.35 -32.12
N MET A 153 -35.14 -1.70 -31.03
CA MET A 153 -35.35 -2.36 -29.73
C MET A 153 -36.47 -3.42 -29.82
N LEU A 154 -37.60 -3.09 -30.45
CA LEU A 154 -38.72 -4.01 -30.66
C LEU A 154 -38.32 -5.19 -31.59
N ALA A 155 -37.53 -4.94 -32.63
CA ALA A 155 -37.05 -5.97 -33.54
C ALA A 155 -36.12 -6.98 -32.86
N MET A 156 -35.25 -6.54 -31.95
CA MET A 156 -34.39 -7.44 -31.17
C MET A 156 -35.21 -8.41 -30.31
N GLN A 157 -36.34 -7.96 -29.74
CA GLN A 157 -37.26 -8.81 -28.97
C GLN A 157 -37.91 -9.91 -29.83
N HIS A 158 -38.21 -9.62 -31.10
CA HIS A 158 -38.78 -10.61 -32.02
C HIS A 158 -37.75 -11.66 -32.49
N LEU A 159 -36.47 -11.31 -32.56
CA LEU A 159 -35.40 -12.27 -32.84
C LEU A 159 -35.08 -13.20 -31.66
N ASP A 160 -35.23 -12.72 -30.42
CA ASP A 160 -34.85 -13.46 -29.20
C ASP A 160 -35.97 -14.38 -28.63
N ARG A 161 -37.02 -14.68 -29.41
CA ARG A 161 -38.00 -15.73 -29.07
C ARG A 161 -37.50 -17.10 -29.59
N PRO A 162 -36.98 -18.01 -28.74
CA PRO A 162 -36.73 -19.37 -29.16
C PRO A 162 -38.07 -20.11 -29.23
N GLY A 163 -38.61 -20.24 -30.44
CA GLY A 163 -39.76 -21.10 -30.73
C GLY A 163 -41.07 -20.35 -30.94
N GLY A 164 -41.39 -20.10 -32.21
CA GLY A 164 -42.76 -19.99 -32.72
C GLY A 164 -42.84 -20.78 -34.03
N PRO A 165 -43.89 -21.57 -34.29
CA PRO A 165 -43.91 -22.56 -35.35
C PRO A 165 -43.94 -21.92 -36.74
N ARG A 166 -43.41 -22.68 -37.69
CA ARG A 166 -43.49 -22.42 -39.14
C ARG A 166 -44.93 -22.21 -39.61
#